data_AF-A0A0F8XWJ9-F1
#
_entry.id   AF-A0A0F8XWJ9-F1
#
_cell.length_a   1.000
_cell.length_b   1.000
_cell.length_c   1.000
_cell.angle_alpha   90.00
_cell.angle_beta   90.00
_cell.angle_gamma   90.00
#
_symmetry.space_group_name_H-M   'P 1'
#
loop_
_entity.id
_entity.type
_entity.pdbx_description
1 polymer ?
#
loop_
_entity_poly.entity_id
_entity_poly.type
_entity_poly.pdbx_seq_one_letter_code
_entity_poly.pdbx_strand_id
1 'polypeptide(L)'
;MQPVFWNSKNVSLQAEADYIAIAIERAQLTKEAEEARALHEADRLRSQFISSVSHELRTPLTLIKGYSTSLLRQDVSWDEESQQEFLQIIDEKTDELRDLIDKLLQSAKLEAGALKLEKEPLLIPRLAQRVVEDTALRAKKHKFTLEFSPSFPV
;
A
#
# COMPACT_ATOMS: atom_id res chain seq x y z
N MET A 1 -51.65 -51.51 36.31
CA MET A 1 -51.13 -50.21 36.77
C MET A 1 -49.64 -50.40 37.06
N GLN A 2 -48.77 -50.01 36.12
CA GLN A 2 -47.30 -50.00 36.26
C GLN A 2 -46.75 -48.74 35.53
N PRO A 3 -45.61 -48.18 35.96
CA PRO A 3 -45.37 -46.75 35.87
C PRO A 3 -44.52 -46.33 34.66
N VAL A 4 -44.78 -45.10 34.21
CA VAL A 4 -44.24 -44.42 33.02
C VAL A 4 -42.84 -43.87 33.33
N PHE A 5 -41.81 -44.72 33.41
CA PHE A 5 -40.42 -44.28 33.69
C PHE A 5 -39.47 -44.28 32.48
N TRP A 6 -39.97 -44.55 31.27
CA TRP A 6 -39.12 -44.72 30.08
C TRP A 6 -38.88 -43.45 29.23
N ASN A 7 -39.57 -42.32 29.47
CA ASN A 7 -39.51 -41.18 28.56
C ASN A 7 -38.50 -40.07 28.94
N SER A 8 -38.12 -39.96 30.22
CA SER A 8 -37.29 -38.83 30.69
C SER A 8 -35.83 -38.88 30.20
N LYS A 9 -35.23 -40.07 30.10
CA LYS A 9 -33.85 -40.23 29.60
C LYS A 9 -33.72 -39.91 28.12
N ASN A 10 -34.70 -40.29 27.29
CA ASN A 10 -34.71 -39.94 25.87
C ASN A 10 -34.92 -38.43 25.66
N VAL A 11 -35.80 -37.80 26.45
CA VAL A 11 -36.00 -36.34 26.38
C VAL A 11 -34.72 -35.56 26.79
N SER A 12 -33.97 -36.04 27.79
CA SER A 12 -32.69 -35.43 28.20
C SER A 12 -31.60 -35.57 27.12
N LEU A 13 -31.47 -36.75 26.52
CA LEU A 13 -30.49 -37.00 25.45
C LEU A 13 -30.83 -36.23 24.16
N GLN A 14 -32.12 -36.10 23.82
CA GLN A 14 -32.57 -35.31 22.69
C GLN A 14 -32.21 -33.82 22.89
N ALA A 15 -32.48 -33.29 24.08
CA ALA A 15 -32.14 -31.90 24.41
C ALA A 15 -30.63 -31.65 24.34
N GLU A 16 -29.81 -32.56 24.86
CA GLU A 16 -28.34 -32.47 24.76
C GLU A 16 -27.87 -32.53 23.30
N ALA A 17 -28.45 -33.40 22.47
CA ALA A 17 -28.15 -33.48 21.04
C ALA A 17 -28.52 -32.19 20.30
N ASP A 18 -29.69 -31.60 20.59
CA ASP A 18 -30.13 -30.33 20.02
C ASP A 18 -29.19 -29.18 20.42
N TYR A 19 -28.75 -29.15 21.70
CA TYR A 19 -27.77 -28.16 22.16
C TYR A 19 -26.43 -28.28 21.42
N ILE A 20 -25.92 -29.50 21.21
CA ILE A 20 -24.68 -29.73 20.47
C ILE A 20 -24.85 -29.32 19.00
N ALA A 21 -25.98 -29.66 18.38
CA ALA A 21 -26.27 -29.27 16.99
C ALA A 21 -26.26 -27.73 16.83
N ILE A 22 -26.95 -27.01 17.73
CA ILE A 22 -26.97 -25.55 17.76
C ILE A 22 -25.56 -24.98 17.99
N ALA A 23 -24.77 -25.57 18.89
CA ALA A 23 -23.41 -25.10 19.17
C ALA A 23 -22.48 -25.27 17.96
N ILE A 24 -22.60 -26.38 17.21
CA ILE A 24 -21.84 -26.63 15.98
C ILE A 24 -22.27 -25.64 14.88
N GLU A 25 -23.57 -25.49 14.64
CA GLU A 25 -24.10 -24.54 13.66
C GLU A 25 -23.63 -23.12 13.96
N ARG A 26 -23.69 -22.72 15.23
CA ARG A 26 -23.20 -21.41 15.67
C ARG A 26 -21.71 -21.26 15.41
N ALA A 27 -20.89 -22.25 15.78
CA ALA A 27 -19.45 -22.22 15.55
C ALA A 27 -19.12 -22.05 14.06
N GLN A 28 -19.85 -22.76 13.20
CA GLN A 28 -19.68 -22.68 11.74
C GLN A 28 -20.10 -21.32 11.19
N LEU A 29 -21.25 -20.79 11.62
CA LEU A 29 -21.69 -19.44 11.25
C LEU A 29 -20.70 -18.36 11.71
N THR A 30 -20.10 -18.48 12.90
CA THR A 30 -19.05 -17.54 13.33
C THR A 30 -17.82 -17.62 12.44
N LYS A 31 -17.38 -18.83 12.07
CA LYS A 31 -16.23 -19.01 11.18
C LYS A 31 -16.50 -18.41 9.80
N GLU A 32 -17.65 -18.69 9.21
CA GLU A 32 -18.06 -18.12 7.92
C GLU A 32 -18.17 -16.59 7.98
N ALA A 33 -18.69 -16.05 9.09
CA ALA A 33 -18.75 -14.61 9.30
C ALA A 33 -17.35 -13.98 9.44
N GLU A 34 -16.40 -14.65 10.10
CA GLU A 34 -15.01 -14.20 10.21
C GLU A 34 -14.29 -14.21 8.84
N GLU A 35 -14.45 -15.29 8.07
CA GLU A 35 -13.91 -15.40 6.72
C GLU A 35 -14.49 -14.33 5.79
N ALA A 36 -15.81 -14.13 5.83
CA ALA A 36 -16.48 -13.08 5.06
C ALA A 36 -16.00 -11.68 5.46
N ARG A 37 -15.81 -11.41 6.76
CA ARG A 37 -15.26 -10.13 7.24
C ARG A 37 -13.83 -9.93 6.76
N ALA A 38 -12.98 -10.95 6.80
CA ALA A 38 -11.61 -10.86 6.33
C ALA A 38 -11.55 -10.56 4.82
N LEU A 39 -12.40 -11.21 4.01
CA LEU A 39 -12.52 -10.94 2.58
C LEU A 39 -13.01 -9.51 2.31
N HIS A 40 -14.06 -9.07 3.02
CA HIS A 40 -14.57 -7.71 2.89
C HIS A 40 -13.53 -6.66 3.27
N GLU A 41 -12.76 -6.89 4.33
CA GLU A 41 -11.70 -5.98 4.75
C GLU A 41 -10.56 -5.93 3.72
N ALA A 42 -10.17 -7.08 3.17
CA ALA A 42 -9.18 -7.14 2.10
C ALA A 42 -9.64 -6.37 0.85
N ASP A 43 -10.90 -6.52 0.44
CA ASP A 43 -11.46 -5.80 -0.69
C ASP A 43 -11.60 -4.29 -0.43
N ARG A 44 -11.96 -3.91 0.80
CA ARG A 44 -11.99 -2.51 1.25
C ARG A 44 -10.60 -1.88 1.17
N LEU A 45 -9.57 -2.55 1.68
CA LEU A 45 -8.18 -2.08 1.62
C LEU A 45 -7.69 -1.98 0.17
N ARG A 46 -7.98 -2.97 -0.67
CA ARG A 46 -7.67 -2.94 -2.11
C ARG A 46 -8.31 -1.75 -2.80
N SER A 47 -9.59 -1.49 -2.52
CA SER A 47 -10.32 -0.37 -3.11
C SER A 47 -9.77 0.99 -2.64
N GLN A 48 -9.42 1.11 -1.36
CA GLN A 48 -8.78 2.32 -0.82
C GLN A 48 -7.42 2.56 -1.46
N PHE A 49 -6.61 1.51 -1.64
CA PHE A 49 -5.32 1.60 -2.31
C PHE A 49 -5.47 2.10 -3.75
N ILE A 50 -6.34 1.47 -4.55
CA ILE A 50 -6.59 1.87 -5.95
C ILE A 50 -7.05 3.33 -6.02
N SER A 51 -7.93 3.74 -5.11
CA SER A 51 -8.40 5.13 -5.03
C SER A 51 -7.25 6.10 -4.75
N SER A 52 -6.45 5.85 -3.71
CA SER A 52 -5.30 6.71 -3.35
C SER A 52 -4.33 6.85 -4.51
N VAL A 53 -3.96 5.73 -5.14
CA VAL A 53 -3.05 5.72 -6.29
C VAL A 53 -3.62 6.52 -7.45
N SER A 54 -4.90 6.36 -7.75
CA SER A 54 -5.56 7.12 -8.82
C SER A 54 -5.54 8.63 -8.55
N HIS A 55 -5.72 9.04 -7.29
CA HIS A 55 -5.64 10.44 -6.89
C HIS A 55 -4.22 10.99 -7.00
N GLU A 56 -3.22 10.26 -6.53
CA GLU A 56 -1.81 10.65 -6.60
C GLU A 56 -1.31 10.78 -8.04
N LEU A 57 -1.71 9.87 -8.93
CA LEU A 57 -1.35 9.94 -10.36
C LEU A 57 -2.07 11.10 -11.09
N ARG A 58 -3.30 11.45 -10.69
CA ARG A 58 -4.09 12.50 -11.34
C ARG A 58 -3.42 13.87 -11.22
N THR A 59 -2.80 14.16 -10.09
CA THR A 59 -2.16 15.47 -9.83
C THR A 59 -1.06 15.81 -10.83
N PRO A 60 0.04 15.03 -10.97
CA PRO A 60 1.09 15.33 -11.93
C PRO A 60 0.58 15.28 -13.37
N LEU A 61 -0.31 14.34 -13.71
CA LEU A 61 -0.92 14.26 -15.05
C LEU A 61 -1.72 15.53 -15.41
N THR A 62 -2.46 16.08 -14.45
CA THR A 62 -3.24 17.31 -14.64
C THR A 62 -2.32 18.49 -14.92
N LEU A 63 -1.20 18.59 -14.21
CA LEU A 63 -0.21 19.65 -14.43
C LEU A 63 0.49 19.49 -15.79
N ILE A 64 0.98 18.30 -16.12
CA ILE A 64 1.60 18.01 -17.42
C ILE A 64 0.65 18.43 -18.54
N LYS A 65 -0.61 17.97 -18.49
CA LYS A 65 -1.61 18.28 -19.51
C LYS A 65 -1.95 19.77 -19.54
N GLY A 66 -2.04 20.43 -18.39
CA GLY A 66 -2.32 21.85 -18.27
C GLY A 66 -1.25 22.69 -18.96
N TYR A 67 0.01 22.53 -18.54
CA TYR A 67 1.14 23.28 -19.11
C TYR A 67 1.38 22.94 -20.57
N SER A 68 1.29 21.66 -20.97
CA SER A 68 1.44 21.28 -22.38
C SER A 68 0.34 21.91 -23.25
N THR A 69 -0.90 21.99 -22.74
CA THR A 69 -2.00 22.62 -23.47
C THR A 69 -1.80 24.12 -23.55
N SER A 70 -1.31 24.78 -22.50
CA SER A 70 -0.97 26.21 -22.50
C SER A 70 0.12 26.56 -23.52
N LEU A 71 1.16 25.72 -23.63
CA LEU A 71 2.24 25.89 -24.62
C LEU A 71 1.77 25.70 -26.07
N LEU A 72 0.73 24.90 -26.29
CA LEU A 72 0.16 24.63 -27.63
C LEU A 72 -0.83 25.70 -28.10
N ARG A 73 -1.21 26.66 -27.24
CA ARG A 73 -2.15 27.73 -27.60
C ARG A 73 -1.52 28.67 -28.62
N GLN A 74 -2.24 28.93 -29.71
CA GLN A 74 -1.83 29.87 -30.76
C GLN A 74 -2.28 31.30 -30.48
N ASP A 75 -3.21 31.49 -29.55
CA ASP A 75 -3.80 32.78 -29.17
C ASP A 75 -3.05 33.46 -28.01
N VAL A 76 -1.96 32.87 -27.54
CA VAL A 76 -1.11 33.38 -26.46
C VAL A 76 0.34 33.32 -26.91
N SER A 77 1.10 34.40 -26.67
CA SER A 77 2.55 34.41 -26.86
C SER A 77 3.21 34.40 -25.49
N TRP A 78 4.10 33.43 -25.29
CA TRP A 78 4.92 33.29 -24.09
C TRP A 78 6.31 33.85 -24.38
N ASP A 79 6.90 34.55 -23.42
CA ASP A 79 8.33 34.84 -23.46
C ASP A 79 9.15 33.56 -23.21
N GLU A 80 10.45 33.63 -23.50
CA GLU A 80 11.35 32.47 -23.40
C GLU A 80 11.46 31.95 -21.96
N GLU A 81 11.44 32.82 -20.96
CA GLU A 81 11.55 32.44 -19.54
C GLU A 81 10.31 31.64 -19.09
N SER A 82 9.11 32.13 -19.40
CA SER A 82 7.85 31.46 -19.13
C SER A 82 7.75 30.10 -19.85
N GLN A 83 8.23 30.03 -21.10
CA GLN A 83 8.25 28.79 -21.85
C GLN A 83 9.17 27.74 -21.20
N GLN A 84 10.36 28.16 -20.75
CA GLN A 84 11.29 27.28 -20.04
C GLN A 84 10.71 26.82 -18.69
N GLU A 85 10.07 27.70 -17.92
CA GLU A 85 9.42 27.34 -16.66
C GLU A 85 8.35 26.26 -16.88
N PHE A 86 7.49 26.41 -17.89
CA PHE A 86 6.45 25.42 -18.19
C PHE A 86 7.04 24.07 -18.61
N LEU A 87 8.09 24.09 -19.44
CA LEU A 87 8.78 22.85 -19.84
C LEU A 87 9.45 22.17 -18.65
N GLN A 88 10.06 22.93 -17.74
CA GLN A 88 10.66 22.40 -16.53
C GLN A 88 9.61 21.78 -15.61
N ILE A 89 8.45 22.42 -15.43
CA ILE A 89 7.36 21.83 -14.63
C ILE A 89 6.86 20.52 -15.27
N ILE A 90 6.74 20.46 -16.60
CA ILE A 90 6.35 19.23 -17.30
C ILE A 90 7.36 18.11 -17.05
N ASP A 91 8.66 18.41 -17.14
CA ASP A 91 9.75 17.46 -16.91
C ASP A 91 9.71 16.92 -15.47
N GLU A 92 9.70 17.82 -14.48
CA GLU A 92 9.65 17.47 -13.06
C GLU A 92 8.42 16.61 -12.71
N LYS A 93 7.25 16.93 -13.30
CA LYS A 93 6.01 16.16 -13.06
C LYS A 93 6.02 14.82 -13.78
N THR A 94 6.74 14.69 -14.88
CA THR A 94 6.92 13.42 -15.59
C THR A 94 7.80 12.48 -14.76
N ASP A 95 8.88 13.00 -14.17
CA ASP A 95 9.73 12.25 -13.24
C ASP A 95 8.96 11.81 -11.98
N GLU A 96 8.15 12.69 -11.40
CA GLU A 96 7.29 12.35 -10.25
C GLU A 96 6.30 11.22 -10.60
N LEU A 97 5.68 11.28 -11.79
CA LEU A 97 4.77 10.24 -12.26
C LEU A 97 5.48 8.90 -12.47
N ARG A 98 6.71 8.93 -13.02
CA ARG A 98 7.55 7.74 -13.19
C ARG A 98 7.87 7.09 -11.84
N ASP A 99 8.31 7.89 -10.87
CA ASP A 99 8.63 7.41 -9.52
C ASP A 99 7.41 6.76 -8.84
N LEU A 100 6.22 7.33 -9.03
CA LEU A 100 4.97 6.73 -8.54
C LEU A 100 4.71 5.36 -9.20
N ILE A 101 4.84 5.26 -10.51
CA ILE A 101 4.65 3.99 -11.25
C ILE A 101 5.67 2.95 -10.78
N ASP A 102 6.94 3.33 -10.63
CA ASP A 102 7.99 2.42 -10.18
C ASP A 102 7.72 1.88 -8.77
N LYS A 103 7.23 2.74 -7.85
CA LYS A 103 6.80 2.31 -6.51
C LYS A 103 5.66 1.30 -6.56
N LEU A 104 4.67 1.51 -7.43
CA LEU A 104 3.54 0.58 -7.61
C LEU A 104 4.01 -0.78 -8.13
N LEU A 105 4.88 -0.79 -9.13
CA LEU A 105 5.44 -2.02 -9.69
C LEU A 105 6.29 -2.77 -8.67
N GLN A 106 7.08 -2.06 -7.85
CA GLN A 106 7.83 -2.67 -6.75
C GLN A 106 6.90 -3.28 -5.70
N SER A 107 5.82 -2.57 -5.31
CA SER A 107 4.82 -3.09 -4.37
C SER A 107 4.16 -4.37 -4.91
N ALA A 108 3.76 -4.39 -6.18
CA ALA A 108 3.17 -5.57 -6.80
C ALA A 108 4.13 -6.78 -6.82
N LYS A 109 5.42 -6.54 -7.07
CA LYS A 109 6.45 -7.60 -7.00
C LYS A 109 6.64 -8.13 -5.58
N LEU A 110 6.59 -7.26 -4.58
CA LEU A 110 6.67 -7.62 -3.17
C LEU A 110 5.49 -8.52 -2.76
N GLU A 111 4.26 -8.13 -3.09
CA GLU A 111 3.05 -8.91 -2.79
C GLU A 111 3.04 -10.29 -3.48
N ALA A 112 3.54 -10.36 -4.72
CA ALA A 112 3.65 -11.61 -5.46
C ALA A 112 4.78 -12.54 -4.95
N GLY A 113 5.55 -12.13 -3.93
CA GLY A 113 6.74 -12.86 -3.47
C GLY A 113 7.84 -12.96 -4.53
N ALA A 114 7.79 -12.11 -5.57
CA ALA A 114 8.68 -12.16 -6.73
C ALA A 114 9.96 -11.33 -6.53
N LEU A 115 10.12 -10.65 -5.38
CA LEU A 115 11.33 -9.93 -5.05
C LEU A 115 12.47 -10.91 -4.77
N LYS A 116 13.42 -11.02 -5.71
CA LYS A 116 14.68 -11.73 -5.50
C LYS A 116 15.66 -10.80 -4.82
N LEU A 117 16.05 -11.11 -3.59
CA LEU A 117 17.11 -10.41 -2.88
C LEU A 117 18.46 -11.00 -3.25
N GLU A 118 19.29 -10.20 -3.91
CA GLU A 118 20.70 -10.51 -4.12
C GLU A 118 21.49 -10.00 -2.92
N LYS A 119 21.92 -10.94 -2.07
CA LYS A 119 22.66 -10.62 -0.85
C LYS A 119 24.14 -10.54 -1.17
N GLU A 120 24.74 -9.38 -0.94
CA GLU A 120 26.17 -9.14 -1.10
C GLU A 120 26.76 -8.43 0.13
N PRO A 121 28.07 -8.60 0.42
CA PRO A 121 28.75 -7.82 1.45
C PRO A 121 28.65 -6.32 1.13
N LEU A 122 28.18 -5.54 2.10
CA LEU A 122 27.89 -4.13 1.88
C LEU A 122 28.47 -3.27 3.00
N LEU A 123 29.22 -2.24 2.62
CA LEU A 123 29.79 -1.27 3.56
C LEU A 123 28.73 -0.26 3.96
N ILE A 124 28.07 -0.50 5.10
CA ILE A 124 26.99 0.35 5.63
C ILE A 124 27.39 1.84 5.70
N PRO A 125 28.60 2.23 6.13
CA PRO A 125 28.99 3.64 6.13
C PRO A 125 28.99 4.27 4.74
N ARG A 126 29.43 3.53 3.71
CA ARG A 126 29.44 4.03 2.33
C ARG A 126 28.03 4.15 1.76
N LEU A 127 27.16 3.18 2.04
CA LEU A 127 25.77 3.24 1.61
C LEU A 127 25.06 4.43 2.25
N ALA A 128 25.19 4.59 3.57
CA ALA A 128 24.55 5.67 4.29
C ALA A 128 25.04 7.04 3.78
N GLN A 129 26.35 7.17 3.53
CA GLN A 129 26.93 8.39 2.96
C GLN A 129 26.32 8.71 1.60
N ARG A 130 26.23 7.74 0.69
CA ARG A 130 25.56 7.93 -0.61
C ARG A 130 24.12 8.39 -0.46
N VAL A 131 23.34 7.75 0.42
CA VAL A 131 21.93 8.12 0.66
C VAL A 131 21.81 9.56 1.16
N VAL A 132 22.70 9.98 2.06
CA VAL A 132 22.71 11.35 2.58
C VAL A 132 23.12 12.36 1.52
N GLU A 133 24.12 12.06 0.69
CA GLU A 133 24.52 12.91 -0.43
C GLU A 133 23.37 13.10 -1.43
N ASP A 134 22.73 12.00 -1.85
CA ASP A 134 21.59 12.02 -2.77
C ASP A 134 20.40 12.81 -2.19
N THR A 135 20.14 12.65 -0.89
CA THR A 135 19.05 13.35 -0.21
C THR A 135 19.36 14.83 -0.02
N ALA A 136 20.60 15.18 0.33
CA ALA A 136 21.03 16.56 0.51
C ALA A 136 20.94 17.36 -0.80
N LEU A 137 21.18 16.74 -1.95
CA LEU A 137 20.99 17.37 -3.26
C LEU A 137 19.52 17.77 -3.52
N ARG A 138 18.56 17.02 -2.98
CA ARG A 138 17.11 17.26 -3.15
C ARG A 138 16.54 18.17 -2.06
N ALA A 139 17.15 18.20 -0.87
CA ALA A 139 16.66 18.92 0.28
C ALA A 139 17.19 20.35 0.38
N LYS A 140 16.38 21.35 -0.01
CA LYS A 140 16.76 22.78 0.07
C LYS A 140 16.76 23.37 1.49
N LYS A 141 16.19 22.67 2.49
CA LYS A 141 15.89 23.23 3.83
C LYS A 141 16.52 22.46 5.01
N HIS A 142 17.08 21.29 4.78
CA HIS A 142 17.53 20.41 5.86
C HIS A 142 18.99 20.02 5.69
N LYS A 143 19.73 20.02 6.79
CA LYS A 143 21.10 19.51 6.86
C LYS A 143 21.06 18.11 7.44
N PHE A 144 21.69 17.18 6.75
CA PHE A 144 21.82 15.78 7.17
C PHE A 144 23.22 15.56 7.73
N THR A 145 23.31 14.88 8.87
CA THR A 145 24.57 14.52 9.52
C THR A 145 24.60 13.01 9.71
N LEU A 146 25.72 12.38 9.38
CA LEU A 146 25.97 10.96 9.63
C LEU A 146 26.97 10.80 10.76
N GLU A 147 26.58 10.06 11.79
CA GLU A 147 27.43 9.71 12.91
C GLU A 147 27.42 8.19 13.06
N PHE A 148 28.61 7.59 13.02
CA PHE A 148 28.82 6.18 13.31
C PHE A 148 29.58 6.06 14.63
N SER A 149 29.20 5.08 15.46
CA SER A 149 29.96 4.77 16.67
C SER A 149 31.41 4.41 16.31
N PRO A 150 32.42 4.79 17.10
CA PRO A 150 33.78 4.29 16.96
C PRO A 150 33.87 2.75 17.03
N SER A 151 32.90 2.11 17.67
CA SER A 151 32.78 0.64 17.76
C SER A 151 31.96 0.01 16.62
N PHE A 152 31.58 0.78 15.60
CA PHE A 152 30.77 0.27 14.50
C PHE A 152 31.58 -0.76 13.69
N PRO A 153 31.05 -1.98 13.47
CA PRO A 153 31.75 -2.99 12.71
C PRO A 153 31.82 -2.56 11.24
N VAL A 154 33.04 -2.31 10.77
CA VAL A 154 33.35 -1.95 9.37
C VAL A 154 33.64 -3.19 8.55
#